data_AF-A0A0V0QWA7-F1
#
_entry.id   AF-A0A0V0QWA7-F1
#
_cell.length_a   1.000
_cell.length_b   1.000
_cell.length_c   1.000
_cell.angle_alpha   90.00
_cell.angle_beta   90.00
_cell.angle_gamma   90.00
#
_symmetry.space_group_name_H-M   'P 1'
#
loop_
_entity.id
_entity.type
_entity.pdbx_description
1 polymer ?
#
loop_
_entity_poly.entity_id
_entity_poly.type
_entity_poly.pdbx_seq_one_letter_code
_entity_poly.pdbx_strand_id
1 'polypeptide(L)'
;MSEKEKRVYYMKQAQQIRQQQSLTNEQMQFYQKQSQEFEKFGLKMAKKPKERIITMEKIEFDRIQEDQKALELLAWELSNKFRQENGLNPVKWSEGISQVCFKHSVNMGNKIVPFGHDGFNDRFIELQKISIVKSACENVAYSNQYINLAESIVKGWINSPGHRKNLLSHSNYMGIGVYRNSSGYWYFTQIFALMI
;
A
#
# COMPACT_ATOMS: atom_id res chain seq x y z
N MET A 1 2.83 7.45 -16.99
CA MET A 1 1.94 7.24 -15.84
C MET A 1 0.51 7.12 -16.32
N SER A 2 -0.18 6.06 -15.92
CA SER A 2 -1.62 5.92 -16.09
C SER A 2 -2.36 7.02 -15.31
N GLU A 3 -3.61 7.25 -15.68
CA GLU A 3 -4.53 8.17 -14.98
C GLU A 3 -4.56 7.91 -13.46
N LYS A 4 -4.58 6.63 -13.06
CA LYS A 4 -4.58 6.21 -11.67
C LYS A 4 -3.27 6.57 -10.96
N GLU A 5 -2.13 6.37 -11.61
CA GLU A 5 -0.81 6.69 -11.07
C GLU A 5 -0.60 8.20 -10.90
N LYS A 6 -1.10 9.01 -11.84
CA LYS A 6 -1.02 10.48 -11.76
C LYS A 6 -1.82 11.01 -10.57
N ARG A 7 -3.01 10.45 -10.34
CA ARG A 7 -3.88 10.83 -9.23
C ARG A 7 -3.25 10.53 -7.86
N VAL A 8 -2.60 9.37 -7.71
CA VAL A 8 -1.86 9.01 -6.50
C VAL A 8 -0.67 9.93 -6.27
N TYR A 9 0.12 10.18 -7.33
CA TYR A 9 1.26 11.08 -7.25
C TYR A 9 0.88 12.48 -6.78
N TYR A 10 -0.20 13.05 -7.33
CA TYR A 10 -0.62 14.40 -6.96
C TYR A 10 -1.24 14.50 -5.57
N MET A 11 -1.87 13.44 -5.06
CA MET A 11 -2.35 13.40 -3.67
C MET A 11 -1.20 13.37 -2.65
N LYS A 12 -0.12 12.62 -2.93
CA LYS A 12 1.10 12.61 -2.10
C LYS A 12 1.70 14.03 -1.97
N GLN A 13 1.72 14.78 -3.07
CA GLN A 13 2.20 16.17 -3.09
C GLN A 13 1.29 17.11 -2.27
N ALA A 14 -0.03 17.00 -2.43
CA ALA A 14 -0.98 17.82 -1.68
C ALA A 14 -0.90 17.59 -0.15
N GLN A 15 -0.65 16.35 0.27
CA GLN A 15 -0.48 16.01 1.69
C GLN A 15 0.82 16.56 2.28
N GLN A 16 1.92 16.52 1.53
CA GLN A 16 3.20 17.12 1.93
C GLN A 16 3.10 18.65 2.05
N ILE A 17 2.34 19.28 1.15
CA ILE A 17 2.05 20.72 1.15
C ILE A 17 1.20 21.12 2.36
N ARG A 18 0.20 20.30 2.76
CA ARG A 18 -0.66 20.56 3.93
C ARG A 18 0.06 20.51 5.28
N GLN A 19 1.20 19.81 5.36
CA GLN A 19 2.02 19.75 6.57
C GLN A 19 2.90 21.00 6.74
N GLN A 20 2.97 21.87 5.73
CA GLN A 20 3.75 23.10 5.78
C GLN A 20 2.89 24.24 6.32
N GLN A 21 3.41 24.98 7.31
CA GLN A 21 2.72 26.13 7.91
C GLN A 21 2.55 27.29 6.91
N SER A 22 3.41 27.37 5.90
CA SER A 22 3.37 28.36 4.82
C SER A 22 4.06 27.82 3.58
N LEU A 23 3.51 28.09 2.40
CA LEU A 23 4.07 27.67 1.12
C LEU A 23 4.84 28.81 0.48
N THR A 24 5.93 28.49 -0.21
CA THR A 24 6.64 29.45 -1.05
C THR A 24 5.80 29.79 -2.29
N ASN A 25 6.09 30.92 -2.93
CA ASN A 25 5.38 31.35 -4.14
C ASN A 25 5.50 30.33 -5.28
N GLU A 26 6.63 29.63 -5.37
CA GLU A 26 6.86 28.59 -6.38
C GLU A 26 6.03 27.33 -6.10
N GLN A 27 5.89 26.93 -4.82
CA GLN A 27 5.01 25.85 -4.41
C GLN A 27 3.53 26.20 -4.61
N MET A 28 3.16 27.46 -4.40
CA MET A 28 1.81 27.97 -4.66
C MET A 28 1.48 27.97 -6.17
N GLN A 29 2.42 28.38 -7.03
CA GLN A 29 2.25 28.34 -8.48
C GLN A 29 2.17 26.90 -8.99
N PHE A 30 2.99 26.00 -8.46
CA PHE A 30 2.90 24.56 -8.74
C PHE A 30 1.53 24.01 -8.33
N TYR A 31 1.07 24.32 -7.11
CA TYR A 31 -0.24 23.91 -6.61
C TYR A 31 -1.40 24.43 -7.47
N GLN A 32 -1.35 25.70 -7.89
CA GLN A 32 -2.36 26.29 -8.77
C GLN A 32 -2.39 25.60 -10.14
N LYS A 33 -1.23 25.38 -10.75
CA LYS A 33 -1.11 24.68 -12.03
C LYS A 33 -1.65 23.25 -11.95
N GLN A 34 -1.38 22.58 -10.83
CA GLN A 34 -1.92 21.24 -10.54
C GLN A 34 -3.43 21.28 -10.36
N SER A 35 -3.97 22.22 -9.58
CA SER A 35 -5.43 22.34 -9.35
C SER A 35 -6.24 22.49 -10.64
N GLN A 36 -5.68 23.14 -11.66
CA GLN A 36 -6.30 23.25 -12.98
C GLN A 36 -6.30 21.93 -13.77
N GLU A 37 -5.32 21.04 -13.54
CA GLU A 37 -5.37 19.66 -14.06
C GLU A 37 -6.40 18.80 -13.31
N PHE A 38 -6.56 19.01 -12.00
CA PHE A 38 -7.58 18.32 -11.19
C PHE A 38 -9.01 18.64 -11.62
N GLU A 39 -9.29 19.89 -12.01
CA GLU A 39 -10.61 20.30 -12.51
C GLU A 39 -11.02 19.57 -13.80
N LYS A 40 -10.05 19.17 -14.64
CA LYS A 40 -10.30 18.37 -15.84
C LYS A 40 -10.77 16.93 -15.54
N PHE A 41 -10.54 16.46 -14.32
CA PHE A 41 -11.01 15.15 -13.84
C PHE A 41 -12.33 15.24 -13.04
N GLY A 42 -13.04 16.37 -13.14
CA GLY A 42 -14.32 16.59 -12.47
C GLY A 42 -14.22 16.91 -10.97
N LEU A 43 -13.01 17.20 -10.47
CA LEU A 43 -12.76 17.51 -9.06
C LEU A 43 -12.61 19.03 -8.88
N LYS A 44 -13.39 19.65 -7.99
CA LYS A 44 -13.25 21.08 -7.67
C LYS A 44 -12.45 21.24 -6.38
N MET A 45 -11.27 21.85 -6.47
CA MET A 45 -10.50 22.27 -5.29
C MET A 45 -11.13 23.51 -4.65
N ALA A 46 -11.12 23.59 -3.31
CA ALA A 46 -11.68 24.74 -2.60
C ALA A 46 -10.84 26.00 -2.87
N LYS A 47 -11.50 27.10 -3.27
CA LYS A 47 -10.85 28.39 -3.57
C LYS A 47 -10.20 29.05 -2.34
N LYS A 48 -10.54 28.61 -1.12
CA LYS A 48 -9.90 28.99 0.15
C LYS A 48 -9.88 27.79 1.11
N PRO A 49 -8.84 27.64 1.94
CA PRO A 49 -8.51 26.40 2.64
C PRO A 49 -9.45 25.96 3.78
N LYS A 50 -10.56 26.66 4.10
CA LYS A 50 -11.30 26.37 5.35
C LYS A 50 -12.82 26.17 5.30
N GLU A 51 -13.57 26.56 4.28
CA GLU A 51 -15.03 26.76 4.50
C GLU A 51 -16.01 25.83 3.76
N ARG A 52 -15.58 24.90 2.92
CA ARG A 52 -16.52 23.99 2.24
C ARG A 52 -16.11 22.53 2.19
N ILE A 53 -15.20 22.17 3.08
CA ILE A 53 -14.42 20.95 3.01
C ILE A 53 -15.05 19.82 3.86
N ILE A 54 -15.79 20.14 4.92
CA ILE A 54 -16.15 19.18 5.99
C ILE A 54 -17.14 18.08 5.52
N THR A 55 -18.01 18.34 4.56
CA THR A 55 -18.99 17.35 4.08
C THR A 55 -18.48 16.46 2.94
N MET A 56 -17.58 16.97 2.08
CA MET A 56 -16.95 16.18 1.01
C MET A 56 -15.72 15.42 1.51
N GLU A 57 -14.94 15.97 2.46
CA GLU A 57 -13.76 15.29 3.03
C GLU A 57 -14.12 13.99 3.72
N LYS A 58 -15.27 13.90 4.43
CA LYS A 58 -15.66 12.64 5.06
C LYS A 58 -15.95 11.56 4.02
N ILE A 59 -16.67 11.92 2.95
CA ILE A 59 -17.05 11.01 1.86
C ILE A 59 -15.83 10.63 0.98
N GLU A 60 -14.87 11.53 0.76
CA GLU A 60 -13.65 11.26 -0.01
C GLU A 60 -12.55 10.59 0.81
N PHE A 61 -12.44 10.86 2.11
CA PHE A 61 -11.55 10.15 3.02
C PHE A 61 -12.00 8.70 3.22
N ASP A 62 -13.32 8.46 3.30
CA ASP A 62 -13.88 7.11 3.30
C ASP A 62 -13.56 6.37 1.97
N ARG A 63 -13.57 7.05 0.81
CA ARG A 63 -13.16 6.45 -0.48
C ARG A 63 -11.65 6.23 -0.63
N ILE A 64 -10.81 7.04 0.00
CA ILE A 64 -9.35 6.85 0.04
C ILE A 64 -8.97 5.73 1.01
N GLN A 65 -9.78 5.51 2.06
CA GLN A 65 -9.75 4.31 2.90
C GLN A 65 -10.34 3.06 2.22
N GLU A 66 -10.65 3.10 0.92
CA GLU A 66 -11.16 1.95 0.16
C GLU A 66 -10.22 1.48 -0.97
N ASP A 67 -9.17 2.23 -1.34
CA ASP A 67 -8.23 1.75 -2.37
C ASP A 67 -7.17 0.83 -1.75
N GLN A 68 -7.61 -0.38 -1.36
CA GLN A 68 -6.76 -1.50 -0.95
C GLN A 68 -5.56 -1.65 -1.89
N LYS A 69 -5.79 -1.48 -3.20
CA LYS A 69 -4.74 -1.58 -4.21
C LYS A 69 -3.66 -0.50 -4.08
N ALA A 70 -4.02 0.72 -3.69
CA ALA A 70 -3.05 1.77 -3.45
C ALA A 70 -2.15 1.45 -2.25
N LEU A 71 -2.71 0.87 -1.17
CA LEU A 71 -1.95 0.42 0.00
C LEU A 71 -1.01 -0.74 -0.33
N GLU A 72 -1.45 -1.69 -1.15
CA GLU A 72 -0.63 -2.79 -1.65
C GLU A 72 0.60 -2.29 -2.42
N LEU A 73 0.38 -1.41 -3.40
CA LEU A 73 1.45 -0.87 -4.23
C LEU A 73 2.41 0.01 -3.43
N LEU A 74 1.90 0.82 -2.49
CA LEU A 74 2.74 1.63 -1.61
C LEU A 74 3.61 0.76 -0.69
N ALA A 75 3.05 -0.29 -0.09
CA ALA A 75 3.82 -1.22 0.73
C ALA A 75 4.88 -1.98 -0.10
N TRP A 76 4.60 -2.28 -1.37
CA TRP A 76 5.55 -2.88 -2.31
C TRP A 76 6.71 -1.91 -2.63
N GLU A 77 6.41 -0.65 -2.94
CA GLU A 77 7.41 0.41 -3.17
C GLU A 77 8.33 0.59 -1.96
N LEU A 78 7.75 0.70 -0.76
CA LEU A 78 8.50 0.88 0.50
C LEU A 78 9.38 -0.33 0.82
N SER A 79 8.88 -1.55 0.56
CA SER A 79 9.65 -2.78 0.73
C SER A 79 10.83 -2.84 -0.24
N ASN A 80 10.62 -2.47 -1.51
CA ASN A 80 11.69 -2.39 -2.50
C ASN A 80 12.73 -1.31 -2.18
N LYS A 81 12.30 -0.15 -1.66
CA LYS A 81 13.21 0.88 -1.18
C LYS A 81 14.12 0.33 -0.08
N PHE A 82 13.56 -0.35 0.91
CA PHE A 82 14.35 -0.98 1.97
C PHE A 82 15.31 -2.04 1.43
N ARG A 83 14.90 -2.84 0.44
CA ARG A 83 15.78 -3.80 -0.23
C ARG A 83 16.97 -3.13 -0.90
N GLN A 84 16.74 -2.04 -1.63
CA GLN A 84 17.78 -1.27 -2.29
C GLN A 84 18.76 -0.64 -1.29
N GLU A 85 18.25 -0.10 -0.18
CA GLU A 85 19.08 0.43 0.92
C GLU A 85 19.98 -0.64 1.56
N ASN A 86 19.65 -1.93 1.38
CA ASN A 86 20.43 -3.08 1.85
C ASN A 86 21.18 -3.80 0.70
N GLY A 87 21.37 -3.13 -0.45
CA GLY A 87 22.17 -3.66 -1.56
C GLY A 87 21.50 -4.78 -2.36
N LEU A 88 20.19 -4.99 -2.20
CA LEU A 88 19.43 -5.98 -2.96
C LEU A 88 18.69 -5.34 -4.14
N ASN A 89 18.48 -6.13 -5.19
CA ASN A 89 17.64 -5.72 -6.31
C ASN A 89 16.16 -5.60 -5.88
N PRO A 90 15.44 -4.61 -6.43
CA PRO A 90 13.99 -4.56 -6.28
C PRO A 90 13.37 -5.79 -6.95
N VAL A 91 12.27 -6.27 -6.38
CA VAL A 91 11.50 -7.40 -6.90
C VAL A 91 10.27 -6.90 -7.64
N LYS A 92 9.87 -7.65 -8.68
CA LYS A 92 8.74 -7.28 -9.54
C LYS A 92 7.41 -7.49 -8.82
N TRP A 93 6.45 -6.62 -9.09
CA TRP A 93 5.07 -6.84 -8.66
C TRP A 93 4.49 -8.08 -9.36
N SER A 94 3.74 -8.90 -8.62
CA SER A 94 2.94 -10.00 -9.18
C SER A 94 1.50 -9.92 -8.72
N GLU A 95 0.60 -9.73 -9.69
CA GLU A 95 -0.85 -9.66 -9.43
C GLU A 95 -1.39 -10.99 -8.89
N GLY A 96 -0.90 -12.12 -9.41
CA GLY A 96 -1.30 -13.44 -8.94
C GLY A 96 -0.92 -13.68 -7.48
N ILE A 97 0.31 -13.28 -7.06
CA ILE A 97 0.72 -13.38 -5.66
C ILE A 97 -0.16 -12.47 -4.78
N SER A 98 -0.44 -11.26 -5.25
CA SER A 98 -1.30 -10.30 -4.54
C SER A 98 -2.70 -10.84 -4.29
N GLN A 99 -3.31 -11.55 -5.25
CA GLN A 99 -4.60 -12.21 -5.07
C GLN A 99 -4.58 -13.29 -3.99
N VAL A 100 -3.52 -14.11 -3.94
CA VAL A 100 -3.32 -15.10 -2.87
C VAL A 100 -3.18 -14.42 -1.50
N CYS A 101 -2.38 -13.36 -1.44
CA CYS A 101 -2.24 -12.55 -0.22
C CYS A 101 -3.57 -11.93 0.22
N PHE A 102 -4.37 -11.41 -0.73
CA PHE A 102 -5.65 -10.76 -0.44
C PHE A 102 -6.63 -11.75 0.18
N LYS A 103 -6.73 -12.96 -0.39
CA LYS A 103 -7.54 -14.04 0.17
C LYS A 103 -7.17 -14.34 1.62
N HIS A 104 -5.88 -14.38 1.96
CA HIS A 104 -5.44 -14.59 3.35
C HIS A 104 -5.81 -13.43 4.26
N SER A 105 -5.60 -12.19 3.82
CA SER A 105 -5.99 -10.99 4.57
C SER A 105 -7.51 -10.94 4.83
N VAL A 106 -8.34 -11.35 3.87
CA VAL A 106 -9.79 -11.53 4.04
C VAL A 106 -10.09 -12.58 5.10
N ASN A 107 -9.46 -13.75 5.03
CA ASN A 107 -9.70 -14.84 5.98
C ASN A 107 -9.30 -14.45 7.41
N MET A 108 -8.16 -13.78 7.60
CA MET A 108 -7.74 -13.26 8.90
C MET A 108 -8.71 -12.18 9.42
N GLY A 109 -9.14 -11.26 8.55
CA GLY A 109 -10.04 -10.18 8.91
C GLY A 109 -11.45 -10.64 9.30
N ASN A 110 -11.92 -11.69 8.63
CA ASN A 110 -13.22 -12.34 8.87
C ASN A 110 -13.17 -13.45 9.92
N LYS A 111 -12.01 -13.68 10.56
CA LYS A 111 -11.81 -14.72 11.58
C LYS A 111 -12.10 -16.14 11.09
N ILE A 112 -11.98 -16.38 9.78
CA ILE A 112 -12.01 -17.72 9.19
C ILE A 112 -10.76 -18.50 9.62
N VAL A 113 -9.63 -17.79 9.75
CA VAL A 113 -8.37 -18.30 10.31
C VAL A 113 -7.84 -17.36 11.40
N PRO A 114 -7.01 -17.86 12.34
CA PRO A 114 -6.28 -16.99 13.26
C PRO A 114 -5.38 -16.00 12.53
N PHE A 115 -5.06 -14.88 13.18
CA PHE A 115 -4.02 -13.99 12.66
C PHE A 115 -2.66 -14.69 12.75
N GLY A 116 -1.98 -14.83 11.61
CA GLY A 116 -0.67 -15.46 11.56
C GLY A 116 -0.38 -16.12 10.22
N HIS A 117 0.52 -17.11 10.27
CA HIS A 117 1.03 -17.81 9.10
C HIS A 117 0.35 -19.16 8.86
N ASP A 118 -0.66 -19.53 9.66
CA ASP A 118 -1.38 -20.80 9.53
C ASP A 118 -1.88 -21.01 8.09
N GLY A 119 -1.69 -22.23 7.57
CA GLY A 119 -2.01 -22.57 6.18
C GLY A 119 -1.04 -22.03 5.12
N PHE A 120 0.17 -21.58 5.49
CA PHE A 120 1.14 -21.07 4.50
C PHE A 120 1.51 -22.11 3.44
N ASN A 121 1.56 -23.40 3.78
CA ASN A 121 1.82 -24.46 2.80
C ASN A 121 0.74 -24.50 1.71
N ASP A 122 -0.53 -24.30 2.06
CA ASP A 122 -1.62 -24.26 1.07
C ASP A 122 -1.48 -23.03 0.17
N ARG A 123 -1.11 -21.88 0.75
CA ARG A 123 -0.80 -20.67 -0.03
C ARG A 123 0.38 -20.90 -0.96
N PHE A 124 1.44 -21.58 -0.51
CA PHE A 124 2.58 -21.94 -1.36
C PHE A 124 2.15 -22.80 -2.55
N ILE A 125 1.27 -23.79 -2.34
CA ILE A 125 0.67 -24.59 -3.41
C ILE A 125 -0.17 -23.72 -4.36
N GLU A 126 -0.90 -22.72 -3.86
CA GLU A 126 -1.60 -21.74 -4.72
C GLU A 126 -0.63 -20.94 -5.59
N LEU A 127 0.54 -20.53 -5.07
CA LEU A 127 1.57 -19.84 -5.85
C LEU A 127 2.12 -20.72 -6.98
N GLN A 128 2.22 -22.03 -6.77
CA GLN A 128 2.68 -22.98 -7.79
C GLN A 128 1.69 -23.14 -8.95
N LYS A 129 0.44 -22.70 -8.79
CA LYS A 129 -0.53 -22.62 -9.89
C LYS A 129 -0.28 -21.41 -10.79
N ILE A 130 0.52 -20.43 -10.34
CA ILE A 130 0.85 -19.20 -11.07
C ILE A 130 2.11 -19.39 -11.91
N SER A 131 3.17 -19.97 -11.33
CA SER A 131 4.44 -20.27 -12.01
C SER A 131 5.21 -21.37 -11.27
N ILE A 132 6.38 -21.74 -11.79
CA ILE A 132 7.35 -22.57 -11.07
C ILE A 132 7.94 -21.74 -9.92
N VAL A 133 7.60 -22.10 -8.68
CA VAL A 133 8.08 -21.42 -7.46
C VAL A 133 9.20 -22.23 -6.82
N LYS A 134 10.41 -21.66 -6.72
CA LYS A 134 11.57 -22.27 -6.05
C LYS A 134 11.51 -22.08 -4.53
N SER A 135 11.11 -20.89 -4.08
CA SER A 135 11.00 -20.54 -2.68
C SER A 135 10.02 -19.39 -2.51
N ALA A 136 9.42 -19.29 -1.31
CA ALA A 136 8.60 -18.15 -0.92
C ALA A 136 8.68 -17.92 0.59
N CYS A 137 8.40 -16.69 1.03
CA CYS A 137 8.25 -16.36 2.44
C CYS A 137 7.17 -15.28 2.64
N GLU A 138 6.62 -15.21 3.85
CA GLU A 138 5.44 -14.39 4.16
C GLU A 138 5.68 -13.46 5.34
N ASN A 139 5.18 -12.23 5.19
CA ASN A 139 4.95 -11.31 6.30
C ASN A 139 3.45 -11.05 6.44
N VAL A 140 2.96 -10.98 7.68
CA VAL A 140 1.59 -10.54 7.98
C VAL A 140 1.62 -9.39 8.98
N ALA A 141 0.63 -8.52 8.92
CA ALA A 141 0.43 -7.46 9.91
C ALA A 141 -1.03 -7.03 9.92
N TYR A 142 -1.46 -6.41 11.01
CA TYR A 142 -2.73 -5.70 11.04
C TYR A 142 -2.59 -4.40 11.83
N SER A 143 -3.46 -3.44 11.54
CA SER A 143 -3.48 -2.14 12.22
C SER A 143 -4.85 -1.50 12.12
N ASN A 144 -5.23 -0.73 13.14
CA ASN A 144 -6.38 0.18 13.10
C ASN A 144 -5.96 1.64 12.84
N GLN A 145 -4.67 1.89 12.57
CA GLN A 145 -4.16 3.21 12.24
C GLN A 145 -4.56 3.60 10.82
N TYR A 146 -5.03 4.83 10.65
CA TYR A 146 -5.47 5.34 9.34
C TYR A 146 -4.44 6.21 8.62
N ILE A 147 -3.54 6.85 9.38
CA ILE A 147 -2.53 7.77 8.84
C ILE A 147 -1.21 7.02 8.63
N ASN A 148 -0.63 7.14 7.43
CA ASN A 148 0.64 6.50 7.05
C ASN A 148 0.63 4.97 7.28
N LEU A 149 -0.50 4.34 6.97
CA LEU A 149 -0.75 2.93 7.30
C LEU A 149 0.30 2.00 6.67
N ALA A 150 0.56 2.11 5.37
CA ALA A 150 1.53 1.26 4.69
C ALA A 150 2.96 1.48 5.22
N GLU A 151 3.34 2.73 5.49
CA GLU A 151 4.62 3.09 6.11
C GLU A 151 4.77 2.47 7.50
N SER A 152 3.74 2.57 8.34
CA SER A 152 3.73 1.96 9.68
C SER A 152 3.85 0.44 9.61
N ILE A 153 3.12 -0.21 8.70
CA ILE A 153 3.16 -1.67 8.50
C ILE A 153 4.56 -2.11 8.06
N VAL A 154 5.10 -1.49 7.00
CA VAL A 154 6.42 -1.86 6.48
C VAL A 154 7.53 -1.57 7.50
N LYS A 155 7.45 -0.45 8.24
CA LYS A 155 8.38 -0.18 9.35
C LYS A 155 8.29 -1.24 10.45
N GLY A 156 7.08 -1.71 10.75
CA GLY A 156 6.87 -2.84 11.67
C GLY A 156 7.56 -4.11 11.21
N TRP A 157 7.45 -4.45 9.92
CA TRP A 157 8.18 -5.59 9.34
C TRP A 157 9.70 -5.39 9.36
N ILE A 158 10.20 -4.19 9.05
CA ILE A 158 11.65 -3.87 9.09
C ILE A 158 12.21 -4.06 10.50
N ASN A 159 11.49 -3.66 11.54
CA ASN A 159 11.95 -3.71 12.92
C ASN A 159 11.80 -5.09 13.58
N SER A 160 11.10 -6.02 12.93
CA SER A 160 10.91 -7.39 13.43
C SER A 160 11.93 -8.33 12.77
N PRO A 161 12.84 -8.99 13.51
CA PRO A 161 13.90 -9.81 12.92
C PRO A 161 13.39 -10.88 11.93
N GLY A 162 12.28 -11.55 12.26
CA GLY A 162 11.66 -12.55 11.39
C GLY A 162 11.15 -11.96 10.08
N HIS A 163 10.36 -10.88 10.16
CA HIS A 163 9.83 -10.22 8.96
C HIS A 163 10.91 -9.51 8.13
N ARG A 164 11.93 -8.94 8.80
CA ARG A 164 13.09 -8.32 8.17
C ARG A 164 13.87 -9.32 7.33
N LYS A 165 14.02 -10.56 7.81
CA LYS A 165 14.66 -11.64 7.04
C LYS A 165 13.92 -11.89 5.73
N ASN A 166 12.59 -11.84 5.73
CA ASN A 166 11.78 -12.01 4.51
C ASN A 166 11.92 -10.83 3.55
N LEU A 167 11.90 -9.60 4.07
CA LEU A 167 12.16 -8.39 3.28
C LEU A 167 13.51 -8.45 2.55
N LEU A 168 14.51 -9.09 3.13
CA LEU A 168 15.85 -9.28 2.54
C LEU A 168 16.06 -10.64 1.86
N SER A 169 14.98 -11.38 1.60
CA SER A 169 15.07 -12.68 0.94
C SER A 169 15.60 -12.58 -0.49
N HIS A 170 16.23 -13.67 -0.97
CA HIS A 170 16.54 -13.84 -2.38
C HIS A 170 15.26 -14.23 -3.13
N SER A 171 14.68 -13.27 -3.84
CA SER A 171 13.40 -13.38 -4.54
C SER A 171 13.39 -12.43 -5.73
N ASN A 172 12.49 -12.66 -6.68
CA ASN A 172 12.35 -11.82 -7.87
C ASN A 172 10.92 -11.32 -8.09
N TYR A 173 9.94 -11.85 -7.36
CA TYR A 173 8.57 -11.34 -7.30
C TYR A 173 8.09 -11.07 -5.87
N MET A 174 7.16 -10.14 -5.75
CA MET A 174 6.42 -9.83 -4.52
C MET A 174 4.96 -9.56 -4.87
N GLY A 175 4.06 -10.03 -4.01
CA GLY A 175 2.66 -9.59 -3.98
C GLY A 175 2.29 -9.17 -2.57
N ILE A 176 1.35 -8.23 -2.48
CA ILE A 176 0.77 -7.78 -1.21
C ILE A 176 -0.75 -7.79 -1.39
N GLY A 177 -1.46 -8.21 -0.36
CA GLY A 177 -2.92 -8.22 -0.33
C GLY A 177 -3.43 -7.53 0.92
N VAL A 178 -4.32 -6.55 0.73
CA VAL A 178 -4.82 -5.71 1.82
C VAL A 178 -6.33 -5.84 1.96
N TYR A 179 -6.80 -6.13 3.17
CA TYR A 179 -8.22 -6.21 3.48
C TYR A 179 -8.58 -5.33 4.68
N ARG A 180 -9.69 -4.61 4.61
CA ARG A 180 -10.26 -3.89 5.75
C ARG A 180 -11.52 -4.62 6.22
N ASN A 181 -11.56 -5.01 7.49
CA ASN A 181 -12.76 -5.61 8.05
C ASN A 181 -13.79 -4.55 8.48
N SER A 182 -15.00 -5.00 8.81
CA SER A 182 -16.10 -4.13 9.26
C SER A 182 -15.82 -3.37 10.55
N SER A 183 -14.88 -3.85 11.38
CA SER A 183 -14.43 -3.18 12.61
C SER A 183 -13.36 -2.11 12.36
N GLY A 184 -12.99 -1.86 11.10
CA GLY A 184 -12.02 -0.84 10.72
C GLY A 184 -10.56 -1.26 10.83
N TYR A 185 -10.27 -2.54 11.12
CA TYR A 185 -8.90 -3.06 11.11
C TYR A 185 -8.48 -3.45 9.69
N TRP A 186 -7.26 -3.07 9.37
CA TRP A 186 -6.58 -3.40 8.13
C TRP A 186 -5.66 -4.59 8.31
N TYR A 187 -5.72 -5.56 7.41
CA TYR A 187 -4.93 -6.77 7.38
C TYR A 187 -4.06 -6.76 6.12
N PHE A 188 -2.78 -7.00 6.31
CA PHE A 188 -1.77 -7.06 5.26
C PHE A 188 -1.16 -8.45 5.25
N THR A 189 -1.08 -9.03 4.07
CA THR A 189 -0.27 -10.21 3.79
C THR A 189 0.69 -9.83 2.66
N GLN A 190 1.98 -10.10 2.83
CA GLN A 190 3.02 -9.87 1.85
C GLN A 190 3.74 -11.19 1.61
N ILE A 191 3.86 -11.59 0.36
CA ILE A 191 4.63 -12.77 -0.05
C ILE A 191 5.74 -12.34 -1.00
N PHE A 192 6.95 -12.79 -0.71
CA PHE A 192 8.08 -12.80 -1.64
C PHE A 192 8.20 -14.20 -2.25
N ALA A 193 8.52 -14.27 -3.54
CA ALA A 193 8.76 -15.53 -4.22
C ALA A 193 9.94 -15.45 -5.19
N LEU A 194 10.69 -16.54 -5.27
CA LEU A 194 11.63 -16.80 -6.36
C LEU A 194 10.93 -17.69 -7.39
N MET A 195 10.57 -17.11 -8.53
CA MET A 195 9.91 -17.80 -9.64
C MET A 195 10.84 -17.92 -10.85
N ILE A 196 10.68 -18.98 -11.64
CA ILE A 196 11.39 -19.21 -12.90
C ILE A 196 10.41 -19.16 -14.06
#